data_AF-A0A7W1L257-F1
#
_entry.id   AF-A0A7W1L257-F1
#
_cell.length_a   1.000
_cell.length_b   1.000
_cell.length_c   1.000
_cell.angle_alpha   90.00
_cell.angle_beta   90.00
_cell.angle_gamma   90.00
#
_symmetry.space_group_name_H-M   'P 1'
#
loop_
_entity.id
_entity.type
_entity.pdbx_description
1 polymer ?
#
loop_
_entity_poly.entity_id
_entity_poly.type
_entity_poly.pdbx_seq_one_letter_code
_entity_poly.pdbx_strand_id
1 'polypeptide(L)' 'TITRAGQLARGRLTVVKLAKPDQDMRFDVPVVGVPTIESMVEAGATCLCITAGKTLMFDHEQMLKLADEKRISVVAVPPV' A
#
# COMPACT_ATOMS: atom_id res chain seq x y z
N THR A 1 9.64 6.55 -1.09
CA THR A 1 10.03 5.49 -0.13
C THR A 1 10.02 4.11 -0.75
N ILE A 2 8.94 3.69 -1.43
CA ILE A 2 8.81 2.34 -2.01
C ILE A 2 9.90 2.04 -3.05
N THR A 3 10.12 2.91 -4.03
CA THR A 3 11.17 2.72 -5.06
C THR A 3 12.57 2.57 -4.45
N ARG A 4 12.92 3.40 -3.47
CA ARG A 4 14.18 3.28 -2.72
C ARG A 4 14.31 1.93 -2.01
N ALA A 5 13.23 1.44 -1.38
CA ALA A 5 13.24 0.14 -0.73
C ALA A 5 13.46 -1.00 -1.75
N GLY A 6 12.85 -0.93 -2.93
CA GLY A 6 13.07 -1.86 -4.04
C GLY A 6 14.53 -1.94 -4.48
N GLN A 7 15.21 -0.80 -4.62
CA GLN A 7 16.62 -0.72 -4.96
C GLN A 7 17.52 -1.42 -3.93
N LEU A 8 17.20 -1.27 -2.64
CA LEU A 8 17.96 -1.90 -1.55
C LEU A 8 17.69 -3.40 -1.42
N ALA A 9 16.44 -3.82 -1.59
CA ALA A 9 16.03 -5.21 -1.47
C ALA A 9 16.39 -6.08 -2.70
N ARG A 10 16.83 -5.47 -3.81
CA ARG A 10 17.12 -6.13 -5.09
C ARG A 10 15.91 -6.86 -5.70
N GLY A 11 14.72 -6.30 -5.49
CA GLY A 11 13.43 -6.82 -5.99
C GLY A 11 12.79 -7.89 -5.10
N ARG A 12 11.44 -7.95 -5.11
CA ARG A 12 10.56 -8.75 -4.24
C ARG A 12 10.50 -8.25 -2.79
N LEU A 13 9.56 -7.36 -2.54
CA LEU A 13 9.23 -6.88 -1.20
C LEU A 13 7.72 -6.83 -0.95
N THR A 14 7.36 -6.74 0.33
CA THR A 14 6.02 -6.41 0.78
C THR A 14 6.02 -5.00 1.35
N VAL A 15 5.06 -4.18 0.94
CA VAL A 15 4.85 -2.84 1.46
C VAL A 15 3.79 -2.92 2.57
N VAL A 16 4.12 -2.41 3.75
CA VAL A 16 3.23 -2.40 4.91
C VAL A 16 2.98 -0.95 5.31
N LYS A 17 1.71 -0.52 5.29
CA LYS A 17 1.28 0.84 5.66
C LYS A 17 0.16 0.75 6.70
N LEU A 18 0.55 0.71 7.97
CA LEU A 18 -0.38 0.58 9.09
C LEU A 18 -0.68 1.95 9.71
N ALA A 19 -1.89 2.10 10.24
CA ALA A 19 -2.21 3.18 11.16
C ALA A 19 -1.55 2.91 12.52
N LYS A 20 -1.01 3.95 13.16
CA LYS A 20 -0.53 3.84 14.55
C LYS A 20 -1.72 3.62 15.51
N PRO A 21 -1.51 3.05 16.71
CA PRO A 21 -2.58 2.87 17.70
C PRO A 21 -3.32 4.19 18.02
N ASP A 22 -2.57 5.28 18.17
CA ASP A 22 -3.00 6.64 18.52
C ASP A 22 -3.05 7.58 17.31
N GLN A 23 -3.19 7.03 16.09
CA GLN A 23 -3.27 7.80 14.85
C GLN A 23 -4.45 8.79 14.89
N ASP A 24 -4.18 10.10 14.77
CA ASP A 24 -5.23 11.11 14.67
C ASP A 24 -5.84 11.13 13.26
N MET A 25 -6.97 10.44 13.12
CA MET A 25 -7.69 10.28 11.84
C MET A 25 -8.32 11.57 11.30
N ARG A 26 -8.26 12.69 12.02
CA ARG A 26 -8.75 13.98 11.51
C ARG A 26 -7.72 14.70 10.64
N PHE A 27 -6.45 14.42 10.86
CA PHE A 27 -5.34 15.16 10.24
C PHE A 27 -4.31 14.26 9.56
N ASP A 28 -4.19 12.99 9.95
CA ASP A 28 -3.18 12.07 9.43
C ASP A 28 -3.81 10.71 9.13
N VAL A 29 -4.69 10.66 8.12
CA VAL A 29 -5.28 9.42 7.62
C VAL A 29 -4.27 8.73 6.70
N PRO A 30 -3.89 7.46 6.94
CA PRO A 30 -3.12 6.69 5.98
C PRO A 30 -3.82 6.60 4.62
N VAL A 31 -3.12 6.94 3.54
CA VAL A 31 -3.69 6.96 2.19
C VAL A 31 -2.92 6.03 1.24
N VAL A 32 -3.64 5.31 0.38
CA VAL A 32 -3.11 4.58 -0.78
C VAL A 32 -3.96 4.87 -2.02
N GLY A 33 -3.43 4.63 -3.21
CA GLY A 33 -4.12 4.85 -4.48
C GLY A 33 -3.32 4.30 -5.67
N VAL A 34 -3.75 4.59 -6.89
CA VAL A 34 -3.06 4.19 -8.13
C VAL A 34 -1.55 4.49 -8.11
N PRO A 35 -1.08 5.69 -7.70
CA PRO A 35 0.36 5.99 -7.64
C PRO A 35 1.15 5.09 -6.68
N THR A 36 0.49 4.55 -5.64
CA THR A 36 1.11 3.59 -4.72
C THR A 36 1.40 2.28 -5.42
N ILE A 37 0.45 1.76 -6.21
CA ILE A 37 0.62 0.54 -6.98
C ILE A 37 1.67 0.73 -8.08
N GLU A 38 1.68 1.88 -8.79
CA GLU A 38 2.73 2.20 -9.77
C GLU A 38 4.12 2.17 -9.14
N SER A 39 4.30 2.83 -8.00
CA SER A 39 5.57 2.80 -7.25
C SER A 39 5.96 1.39 -6.81
N MET A 40 4.97 0.55 -6.47
CA MET A 40 5.19 -0.85 -6.11
C MET A 40 5.66 -1.68 -7.30
N VAL A 41 5.09 -1.47 -8.49
CA VAL A 41 5.52 -2.12 -9.72
C VAL A 41 6.98 -1.79 -10.02
N GLU A 42 7.35 -0.51 -9.97
CA GLU A 42 8.74 -0.07 -10.18
C GLU A 42 9.72 -0.69 -9.17
N ALA A 43 9.28 -0.86 -7.92
CA ALA A 43 10.08 -1.44 -6.86
C ALA A 43 10.14 -2.99 -6.90
N GLY A 44 9.33 -3.63 -7.75
CA GLY A 44 9.16 -5.08 -7.77
C GLY A 44 8.51 -5.61 -6.49
N ALA A 45 7.61 -4.85 -5.88
CA ALA A 45 6.82 -5.28 -4.73
C ALA A 45 5.66 -6.18 -5.17
N THR A 46 5.26 -7.13 -4.33
CA THR A 46 4.22 -8.12 -4.68
C THR A 46 3.02 -8.11 -3.74
N CYS A 47 3.08 -7.35 -2.64
CA CYS A 47 2.00 -7.28 -1.67
C CYS A 47 1.95 -5.90 -1.00
N LEU A 48 0.74 -5.37 -0.83
CA LEU A 48 0.41 -4.20 -0.03
C LEU A 48 -0.45 -4.64 1.15
N CYS A 49 0.03 -4.40 2.38
CA CYS A 49 -0.72 -4.61 3.60
C CYS A 49 -1.11 -3.26 4.22
N ILE A 50 -2.40 -3.08 4.52
CA ILE A 50 -2.97 -1.87 5.11
C ILE A 50 -3.83 -2.18 6.32
N THR A 51 -4.10 -1.17 7.16
CA THR A 51 -5.04 -1.32 8.28
C THR A 51 -6.49 -1.16 7.80
N ALA A 52 -7.31 -2.19 8.02
CA ALA A 52 -8.74 -2.19 7.70
C ALA A 52 -9.48 -1.08 8.45
N GLY A 53 -10.37 -0.37 7.75
CA GLY A 53 -11.17 0.73 8.31
C GLY A 53 -10.37 1.98 8.72
N LYS A 54 -9.04 1.97 8.59
CA LYS A 54 -8.17 3.11 8.94
C LYS A 54 -7.28 3.58 7.79
N THR A 55 -7.52 3.12 6.57
CA THR A 55 -6.76 3.52 5.38
C THR A 55 -7.72 4.02 4.31
N LEU A 56 -7.51 5.25 3.82
CA LEU A 56 -8.26 5.80 2.70
C LEU A 56 -7.66 5.29 1.38
N MET A 57 -8.51 4.77 0.51
CA MET A 57 -8.14 4.29 -0.82
C MET A 57 -8.69 5.26 -1.88
N PHE A 58 -7.82 6.02 -2.54
CA PHE A 58 -8.21 6.84 -3.69
C PHE A 58 -8.41 5.97 -4.93
N ASP A 59 -9.44 6.30 -5.71
CA ASP A 59 -9.82 5.62 -6.95
C ASP A 59 -9.86 4.09 -6.77
N HIS A 60 -10.53 3.65 -5.70
CA HIS A 60 -10.54 2.28 -5.18
C HIS A 60 -10.60 1.20 -6.28
N GLU A 61 -11.57 1.29 -7.20
CA GLU A 61 -11.72 0.31 -8.28
C GLU A 61 -10.54 0.31 -9.26
N GLN A 62 -10.04 1.49 -9.63
CA GLN A 62 -8.90 1.62 -10.55
C GLN A 62 -7.61 1.11 -9.90
N MET A 63 -7.41 1.44 -8.62
CA MET A 63 -6.28 0.99 -7.83
C MET A 63 -6.26 -0.54 -7.70
N LEU A 64 -7.40 -1.17 -7.38
CA LEU A 64 -7.51 -2.63 -7.31
C LEU A 64 -7.33 -3.30 -8.66
N LYS A 65 -7.96 -2.77 -9.72
CA LYS A 65 -7.79 -3.28 -11.08
C LYS A 65 -6.32 -3.28 -11.51
N LEU A 66 -5.62 -2.17 -11.27
CA LEU A 66 -4.19 -2.09 -11.57
C LEU A 66 -3.37 -3.08 -10.71
N ALA A 67 -3.71 -3.24 -9.43
CA ALA A 67 -3.04 -4.20 -8.56
C ALA A 67 -3.19 -5.64 -9.10
N ASP A 68 -4.40 -6.04 -9.51
CA ASP A 68 -4.68 -7.34 -10.10
C ASP A 68 -3.91 -7.56 -11.41
N GLU A 69 -3.97 -6.60 -12.34
CA GLU A 69 -3.23 -6.64 -13.61
C GLU A 69 -1.71 -6.81 -13.41
N LYS A 70 -1.19 -6.21 -12.34
CA LYS A 70 0.24 -6.23 -11.99
C LYS A 70 0.61 -7.33 -11.01
N ARG A 71 -0.35 -8.19 -10.62
CA ARG A 71 -0.17 -9.31 -9.67
C ARG A 71 0.36 -8.85 -8.31
N ILE A 72 -0.17 -7.74 -7.81
CA ILE A 72 0.09 -7.22 -6.47
C ILE A 72 -1.11 -7.56 -5.58
N SER A 73 -0.90 -8.37 -4.54
CA SER A 73 -1.96 -8.63 -3.56
C SER A 73 -2.20 -7.42 -2.67
N VAL A 74 -3.46 -7.07 -2.43
CA VAL A 74 -3.85 -6.05 -1.45
C VAL A 74 -4.56 -6.74 -0.29
N VAL A 75 -4.02 -6.59 0.92
CA VAL A 75 -4.54 -7.23 2.14
C VAL A 75 -4.84 -6.16 3.17
N ALA A 76 -6.04 -6.20 3.73
CA ALA A 76 -6.41 -5.39 4.88
C ALA A 76 -6.40 -6.26 6.14
N VAL A 77 -5.67 -5.83 7.17
CA VAL A 77 -5.61 -6.51 8.48
C VAL A 77 -6.34 -5.69 9.55
N PRO A 78 -6.93 -6.32 10.58
CA PRO A 78 -7.48 -5.59 11.71
C PRO A 78 -6.45 -4.64 12.36
N PRO A 79 -6.89 -3.53 12.97
CA PRO A 79 -6.02 -2.70 13.78
C PRO A 79 -5.33 -3.52 14.88
N VAL A 80 -4.06 -3.23 15.11
CA VAL A 80 -3.25 -3.81 16.21
C VAL A 80 -3.40 -2.94 17.46
#